data_AF-A0A920N264-F1
#
_entry.id   AF-A0A920N264-F1
#
_cell.length_a   1.000
_cell.length_b   1.000
_cell.length_c   1.000
_cell.angle_alpha   90.00
_cell.angle_beta   90.00
_cell.angle_gamma   90.00
#
_symmetry.space_group_name_H-M   'P 1'
#
loop_
_entity.id
_entity.type
_entity.pdbx_description
1 polymer ?
#
loop_
_entity_poly.entity_id
_entity_poly.type
_entity_poly.pdbx_seq_one_letter_code
_entity_poly.pdbx_strand_id
1 'polypeptide(L)'
;MHWSRREGPGRWSQELLEAALGSLPAKFRTKQAIGPAAEKHATAYLMEHRDGLRSSVVMANGFNNQFCFAAKLKGPKEPVAVWFRPEEGKPFGHFEHLLRAIEEMFHTGRPAYPVERTLMTTGVLDRVMHSVAEKGRRYETPELAFQYQPTEWGFANK
;
A
#
# COMPACT_ATOMS: atom_id res chain seq x y z
N MET A 1 13.27 -24.75 -9.01
CA MET A 1 12.54 -23.67 -8.33
C MET A 1 12.74 -22.40 -9.14
N HIS A 2 11.75 -21.99 -9.95
CA HIS A 2 11.89 -20.83 -10.83
C HIS A 2 10.80 -19.80 -10.54
N TRP A 3 11.16 -18.81 -9.72
CA TRP A 3 10.64 -17.46 -9.82
C TRP A 3 11.02 -16.92 -11.21
N SER A 4 10.18 -17.14 -12.22
CA SER A 4 10.36 -16.51 -13.52
C SER A 4 9.70 -15.15 -13.49
N ARG A 5 10.52 -14.14 -13.15
CA ARG A 5 10.87 -13.04 -14.06
C ARG A 5 9.79 -12.67 -15.11
N ARG A 6 8.54 -12.44 -14.69
CA ARG A 6 7.64 -11.58 -15.46
C ARG A 6 7.97 -10.17 -15.00
N GLU A 7 8.77 -9.52 -15.83
CA GLU A 7 9.21 -8.13 -15.76
C GLU A 7 10.50 -7.84 -14.98
N GLY A 8 11.63 -7.81 -15.70
CA GLY A 8 12.85 -7.00 -15.47
C GLY A 8 13.51 -6.93 -14.07
N PRO A 9 14.86 -6.99 -13.97
CA PRO A 9 15.54 -6.66 -12.71
C PRO A 9 15.15 -5.24 -12.22
N GLY A 10 14.69 -5.13 -10.96
CA GLY A 10 14.49 -3.84 -10.28
C GLY A 10 13.08 -3.24 -10.28
N ARG A 11 12.03 -3.99 -10.64
CA ARG A 11 10.63 -3.51 -10.61
C ARG A 11 9.86 -3.78 -9.31
N TRP A 12 10.26 -4.80 -8.54
CA TRP A 12 9.72 -5.09 -7.20
C TRP A 12 10.83 -5.71 -6.33
N SER A 13 10.65 -5.78 -5.00
CA SER A 13 11.68 -6.23 -4.06
C SER A 13 11.16 -7.30 -3.09
N GLN A 14 11.77 -8.48 -3.15
CA GLN A 14 11.53 -9.57 -2.18
C GLN A 14 11.99 -9.18 -0.78
N GLU A 15 13.13 -8.51 -0.65
CA GLU A 15 13.66 -7.99 0.61
C GLU A 15 12.64 -7.10 1.32
N LEU A 16 11.95 -6.21 0.59
CA LEU A 16 10.92 -5.35 1.15
C LEU A 16 9.66 -6.12 1.55
N LEU A 17 9.25 -7.12 0.75
CA LEU A 17 8.11 -7.97 1.11
C LEU A 17 8.38 -8.75 2.39
N GLU A 18 9.57 -9.34 2.52
CA GLU A 18 10.01 -10.06 3.71
C GLU A 18 10.11 -9.13 4.93
N ALA A 19 10.67 -7.93 4.77
CA ALA A 19 10.72 -6.93 5.83
C ALA A 19 9.31 -6.52 6.30
N ALA A 20 8.39 -6.26 5.37
CA ALA A 20 7.00 -5.92 5.67
C ALA A 20 6.31 -7.06 6.44
N LEU A 21 6.41 -8.30 5.96
CA LEU A 21 5.86 -9.48 6.63
C LEU A 21 6.52 -9.77 7.99
N GLY A 22 7.80 -9.46 8.13
CA GLY A 22 8.55 -9.54 9.37
C GLY A 22 8.08 -8.54 10.43
N SER A 23 7.50 -7.41 10.03
CA SER A 23 6.97 -6.40 10.96
C SER A 23 5.70 -6.84 11.70
N LEU A 24 5.00 -7.89 11.21
CA LEU A 24 3.78 -8.40 11.83
C LEU A 24 4.09 -9.01 13.21
N PRO A 25 3.14 -8.93 14.17
CA PRO A 25 3.20 -9.74 15.39
C PRO A 25 3.31 -11.22 15.08
N ALA A 26 4.05 -11.97 15.91
CA ALA A 26 4.32 -13.39 15.67
C ALA A 26 3.06 -14.25 15.41
N LYS A 27 1.95 -13.94 16.10
CA LYS A 27 0.67 -14.64 15.93
C LYS A 27 0.02 -14.49 14.54
N PHE A 28 0.40 -13.45 13.79
CA PHE A 28 -0.14 -13.16 12.45
C PHE A 28 0.85 -13.48 11.33
N ARG A 29 2.06 -13.93 11.66
CA ARG A 29 3.03 -14.36 10.65
C ARG A 29 2.63 -15.73 10.12
N THR A 30 2.53 -15.84 8.81
CA THR A 30 2.33 -17.14 8.16
C THR A 30 3.58 -18.01 8.31
N LYS A 31 3.36 -19.31 8.52
CA LYS A 31 4.44 -20.31 8.53
C LYS A 31 4.80 -20.77 7.11
N GLN A 32 3.98 -20.40 6.12
CA GLN A 32 4.24 -20.74 4.73
C GLN A 32 5.33 -19.83 4.18
N ALA A 33 6.30 -20.42 3.48
CA ALA A 33 7.29 -19.64 2.75
C ALA A 33 6.60 -18.84 1.63
N ILE A 34 7.11 -17.64 1.37
CA ILE A 34 6.73 -16.87 0.18
C ILE A 34 7.20 -17.67 -1.04
N GLY A 35 6.28 -18.06 -1.91
CA GLY A 35 6.57 -18.93 -3.05
C GLY A 35 5.31 -19.25 -3.87
N PRO A 36 5.33 -20.33 -4.67
CA PRO A 36 4.28 -20.61 -5.66
C PRO A 36 2.85 -20.66 -5.12
N ALA A 37 2.67 -21.07 -3.86
CA ALA A 37 1.36 -21.09 -3.20
C ALA A 37 0.84 -19.68 -2.90
N ALA A 38 1.71 -18.76 -2.50
CA ALA A 38 1.37 -17.34 -2.32
C ALA A 38 1.08 -16.68 -3.68
N GLU A 39 1.79 -17.10 -4.74
CA GLU A 39 1.67 -16.54 -6.09
C GLU A 39 0.31 -16.85 -6.75
N LYS A 40 -0.27 -18.04 -6.50
CA LYS A 40 -1.46 -18.51 -7.20
C LYS A 40 -2.65 -17.54 -7.15
N HIS A 41 -2.75 -16.74 -6.09
CA HIS A 41 -3.80 -15.76 -5.87
C HIS A 41 -3.26 -14.35 -5.59
N ALA A 42 -1.99 -14.11 -5.88
CA ALA A 42 -1.38 -12.80 -5.70
C ALA A 42 -1.52 -11.94 -6.95
N THR A 43 -1.72 -10.64 -6.74
CA THR A 43 -1.56 -9.61 -7.77
C THR A 43 -0.59 -8.55 -7.26
N ALA A 44 0.39 -8.19 -8.09
CA ALA A 44 1.31 -7.11 -7.80
C ALA A 44 1.03 -5.94 -8.75
N TYR A 45 0.81 -4.76 -8.18
CA TYR A 45 0.66 -3.52 -8.90
C TYR A 45 1.95 -2.74 -8.81
N LEU A 46 2.57 -2.44 -9.95
CA LEU A 46 3.87 -1.78 -10.03
C LEU A 46 3.67 -0.33 -10.48
N MET A 47 4.26 0.62 -9.77
CA MET A 47 4.14 2.04 -10.04
C MET A 47 5.51 2.70 -10.04
N GLU A 48 5.76 3.50 -11.07
CA GLU A 48 6.94 4.35 -11.22
C GLU A 48 6.51 5.81 -11.09
N HIS A 49 7.10 6.53 -10.15
CA HIS A 49 6.78 7.92 -9.86
C HIS A 49 7.75 8.85 -10.59
N ARG A 50 7.30 10.08 -10.86
CA ARG A 50 8.07 11.09 -11.62
C ARG A 50 9.36 11.53 -10.91
N ASP A 51 9.39 11.42 -9.58
CA ASP A 51 10.54 11.71 -8.74
C ASP A 51 11.54 10.55 -8.64
N GLY A 52 11.27 9.44 -9.33
CA GLY A 52 12.10 8.24 -9.33
C GLY A 52 11.75 7.24 -8.23
N LEU A 53 10.78 7.52 -7.36
CA LEU A 53 10.26 6.52 -6.43
C LEU A 53 9.65 5.35 -7.22
N ARG A 54 9.95 4.13 -6.79
CA ARG A 54 9.31 2.92 -7.29
C ARG A 54 8.55 2.29 -6.15
N SER A 55 7.28 1.99 -6.38
CA SER A 55 6.41 1.40 -5.37
C SER A 55 5.65 0.22 -5.95
N SER A 56 5.32 -0.72 -5.08
CA SER A 56 4.53 -1.88 -5.42
C SER A 56 3.48 -2.14 -4.35
N VAL A 57 2.26 -2.48 -4.75
CA VAL A 57 1.24 -3.04 -3.85
C VAL A 57 1.08 -4.51 -4.19
N VAL A 58 1.28 -5.38 -3.21
CA VAL A 58 1.11 -6.83 -3.36
C VAL A 58 -0.15 -7.25 -2.62
N MET A 59 -1.19 -7.62 -3.36
CA MET A 59 -2.39 -8.25 -2.82
C MET A 59 -2.22 -9.76 -2.86
N ALA A 60 -1.70 -10.34 -1.78
CA ALA A 60 -1.47 -11.78 -1.65
C ALA A 60 -2.69 -12.48 -1.00
N ASN A 61 -3.82 -12.47 -1.71
CA ASN A 61 -5.07 -13.03 -1.19
C ASN A 61 -4.90 -14.52 -0.83
N GLY A 62 -5.36 -14.90 0.37
CA GLY A 62 -5.23 -16.26 0.88
C GLY A 62 -3.88 -16.59 1.53
N PHE A 63 -2.88 -15.70 1.47
CA PHE A 63 -1.58 -15.90 2.11
C PHE A 63 -1.48 -15.24 3.49
N ASN A 64 -1.92 -13.99 3.59
CA ASN A 64 -1.99 -13.22 4.84
C ASN A 64 -3.18 -12.24 4.76
N ASN A 65 -3.78 -11.89 5.89
CA ASN A 65 -4.91 -10.97 6.01
C ASN A 65 -4.55 -9.64 6.70
N GLN A 66 -3.26 -9.36 6.89
CA GLN A 66 -2.76 -8.16 7.56
C GLN A 66 -2.25 -7.11 6.57
N PHE A 67 -2.20 -5.87 7.03
CA PHE A 67 -1.65 -4.75 6.27
C PHE A 67 -0.26 -4.40 6.81
N CYS A 68 0.73 -4.35 5.92
CA CYS A 68 2.08 -3.94 6.27
C CYS A 68 2.71 -3.16 5.13
N PHE A 69 3.75 -2.41 5.46
CA PHE A 69 4.52 -1.59 4.54
C PHE A 69 6.00 -1.74 4.84
N ALA A 70 6.81 -1.70 3.80
CA ALA A 70 8.25 -1.53 3.94
C ALA A 70 8.78 -0.62 2.83
N ALA A 71 9.84 0.12 3.15
CA ALA A 71 10.52 0.98 2.21
C ALA A 71 12.04 0.94 2.40
N LYS A 72 12.75 1.10 1.29
CA LYS A 72 14.18 1.36 1.29
C LYS A 72 14.39 2.87 1.21
N LEU A 73 14.98 3.45 2.26
CA LEU A 73 15.30 4.87 2.30
C LEU A 73 16.72 5.09 1.78
N LYS A 74 16.98 6.29 1.24
CA LYS A 74 18.34 6.68 0.85
C LYS A 74 19.18 6.90 2.12
N GLY A 75 20.28 6.16 2.26
CA GLY A 75 21.20 6.26 3.39
C GLY A 75 21.21 5.03 4.29
N PRO A 76 20.11 4.72 5.01
CA PRO A 76 20.00 3.49 5.79
C PRO A 76 20.18 2.24 4.92
N LYS A 77 20.93 1.26 5.44
CA LYS A 77 21.13 -0.02 4.74
C LYS A 77 19.89 -0.90 4.83
N GLU A 78 19.33 -0.99 6.03
CA GLU A 78 18.16 -1.82 6.33
C GLU A 78 16.86 -1.12 5.90
N PRO A 79 15.88 -1.87 5.38
CA PRO A 79 14.54 -1.35 5.15
C PRO A 79 13.88 -0.85 6.43
N VAL A 80 13.08 0.21 6.31
CA VAL A 80 12.06 0.51 7.33
C VAL A 80 10.84 -0.36 7.05
N ALA A 81 10.22 -0.91 8.09
CA ALA A 81 9.02 -1.73 7.96
C ALA A 81 8.04 -1.44 9.09
N VAL A 82 6.75 -1.48 8.78
CA VAL A 82 5.67 -1.21 9.73
C VAL A 82 4.47 -2.12 9.44
N TRP A 83 3.87 -2.62 10.51
CA TRP A 83 2.57 -3.27 10.49
C TRP A 83 1.52 -2.25 10.89
N PHE A 84 0.47 -2.12 10.07
CA PHE A 84 -0.70 -1.34 10.46
C PHE A 84 -1.56 -2.23 11.35
N ARG A 85 -1.75 -1.84 12.61
CA ARG A 85 -2.61 -2.57 13.55
C ARG A 85 -4.08 -2.22 13.30
N PRO A 86 -4.88 -3.08 12.64
CA PRO A 86 -6.32 -2.89 12.60
C PRO A 86 -6.92 -3.21 13.97
N GLU A 87 -8.08 -2.62 14.23
CA GLU A 87 -8.96 -3.12 15.28
C GLU A 87 -9.85 -4.21 14.68
N GLU A 88 -9.64 -5.46 15.08
CA GLU A 88 -10.34 -6.63 14.52
C GLU A 88 -11.67 -6.93 15.25
N GLY A 89 -12.08 -6.08 16.20
CA GLY A 89 -13.30 -6.23 16.97
C GLY A 89 -13.94 -4.88 17.29
N LYS A 90 -15.13 -4.92 17.89
CA LYS A 90 -15.82 -3.72 18.36
C LYS A 90 -14.95 -2.97 19.39
N PRO A 91 -15.01 -1.62 19.43
CA PRO A 91 -15.88 -0.75 18.64
C PRO A 91 -15.47 -0.43 17.19
N PHE A 92 -14.32 -0.90 16.68
CA PHE A 92 -13.79 -0.51 15.37
C PHE A 92 -13.51 1.00 15.27
N GLY A 93 -12.72 1.54 16.20
CA GLY A 93 -12.41 2.95 16.37
C GLY A 93 -11.82 3.66 15.15
N HIS A 94 -11.37 2.94 14.12
CA HIS A 94 -11.01 3.55 12.83
C HIS A 94 -12.20 4.23 12.13
N PHE A 95 -13.43 3.74 12.30
CA PHE A 95 -14.62 4.43 11.80
C PHE A 95 -14.99 5.64 12.65
N GLU A 96 -14.78 5.57 13.97
CA GLU A 96 -14.97 6.70 14.87
C GLU A 96 -14.00 7.85 14.53
N HIS A 97 -12.73 7.52 14.27
CA HIS A 97 -11.71 8.49 13.86
C HIS A 97 -12.00 9.13 12.50
N LEU A 98 -12.61 8.36 11.58
CA LEU A 98 -13.14 8.89 10.32
C LEU A 98 -14.29 9.88 10.56
N LEU A 99 -15.21 9.54 11.48
CA LEU A 99 -16.34 10.41 11.82
C LEU A 99 -15.87 11.74 12.44
N ARG A 100 -14.85 11.72 13.30
CA ARG A 100 -14.23 12.95 13.83
C ARG A 100 -13.70 13.86 12.72
N ALA A 101 -13.13 13.27 11.66
CA ALA A 101 -12.62 14.04 10.52
C ALA A 101 -13.75 14.74 9.75
N ILE A 102 -14.87 14.04 9.60
CA ILE A 102 -16.08 14.57 8.96
C ILE A 102 -16.68 15.69 9.82
N GLU A 103 -16.74 15.50 11.13
CA GLU A 103 -17.26 16.49 12.07
C GLU A 103 -16.41 17.79 12.06
N GLU A 104 -15.08 17.67 12.12
CA GLU A 104 -14.17 18.82 12.03
C GLU A 104 -14.40 19.63 10.74
N MET A 105 -14.64 18.94 9.63
CA MET A 105 -14.96 19.59 8.36
C MET A 105 -16.28 20.37 8.42
N PHE A 106 -17.30 19.86 9.12
CA PHE A 106 -18.56 20.59 9.30
C PHE A 106 -18.39 21.84 10.17
N HIS A 107 -17.63 21.73 11.27
CA HIS A 107 -17.41 22.88 12.17
C HIS A 107 -16.56 23.97 11.52
N THR A 108 -15.54 23.59 10.77
CA THR A 108 -14.56 24.54 10.20
C THR A 108 -14.89 24.98 8.77
N GLY A 109 -15.75 24.24 8.07
CA GLY A 109 -15.98 24.39 6.64
C GLY A 109 -14.77 24.03 5.76
N ARG A 110 -13.75 23.36 6.31
CA ARG A 110 -12.50 23.01 5.62
C ARG A 110 -12.30 21.49 5.60
N PRO A 111 -11.88 20.88 4.47
CA PRO A 111 -11.60 19.45 4.43
C PRO A 111 -10.52 19.03 5.43
N ALA A 112 -10.74 17.93 6.16
CA ALA A 112 -9.77 17.37 7.12
C ALA A 112 -8.52 16.77 6.45
N TYR A 113 -8.61 16.49 5.15
CA TYR A 113 -7.50 16.07 4.30
C TYR A 113 -7.64 16.66 2.89
N PRO A 114 -6.54 16.79 2.14
CA PRO A 114 -6.57 17.36 0.78
C PRO A 114 -7.34 16.45 -0.17
N VAL A 115 -8.22 17.03 -0.98
CA VAL A 115 -9.07 16.28 -1.94
C VAL A 115 -8.24 15.57 -3.01
N GLU A 116 -7.04 16.09 -3.27
CA GLU A 116 -6.01 15.52 -4.14
C GLU A 116 -5.67 14.08 -3.76
N ARG A 117 -5.80 13.70 -2.48
CA ARG A 117 -5.65 12.31 -2.03
C ARG A 117 -6.64 11.40 -2.74
N THR A 118 -7.91 11.80 -2.81
CA THR A 118 -8.96 11.01 -3.46
C THR A 118 -8.64 10.88 -4.94
N LEU A 119 -8.33 11.98 -5.62
CA LEU A 119 -7.96 11.97 -7.04
C LEU A 119 -6.76 11.04 -7.30
N MET A 120 -5.70 11.14 -6.49
CA MET A 120 -4.51 10.31 -6.60
C MET A 120 -4.85 8.83 -6.44
N THR A 121 -5.52 8.46 -5.34
CA THR A 121 -5.81 7.04 -5.05
C THR A 121 -6.77 6.42 -6.04
N THR A 122 -7.82 7.15 -6.45
CA THR A 122 -8.79 6.66 -7.43
C THR A 122 -8.19 6.57 -8.82
N GLY A 123 -7.40 7.57 -9.23
CA GLY A 123 -6.73 7.55 -10.53
C GLY A 123 -5.69 6.44 -10.65
N VAL A 124 -4.87 6.22 -9.61
CA VAL A 124 -3.95 5.08 -9.58
C VAL A 124 -4.72 3.76 -9.64
N LEU A 125 -5.78 3.61 -8.82
CA LEU A 125 -6.60 2.41 -8.81
C LEU A 125 -7.22 2.12 -10.19
N ASP A 126 -7.81 3.13 -10.84
CA ASP A 126 -8.37 3.01 -12.19
C ASP A 126 -7.34 2.45 -13.18
N ARG A 127 -6.14 3.04 -13.19
CA ARG A 127 -5.08 2.67 -14.15
C ARG A 127 -4.52 1.28 -13.90
N VAL A 128 -4.35 0.88 -12.63
CA VAL A 128 -3.87 -0.48 -12.33
C VAL A 128 -4.92 -1.54 -12.62
N MET A 129 -6.21 -1.24 -12.45
CA MET A 129 -7.29 -2.17 -12.80
C MET A 129 -7.39 -2.38 -14.31
N HIS A 130 -7.30 -1.31 -15.11
CA HIS A 130 -7.20 -1.42 -16.57
C HIS A 130 -5.94 -2.19 -16.99
N SER A 131 -4.80 -1.94 -16.34
CA SER A 131 -3.55 -2.68 -16.58
C SER A 131 -3.75 -4.19 -16.39
N VAL A 132 -4.40 -4.61 -15.30
CA VAL A 132 -4.69 -6.03 -15.07
C VAL A 132 -5.61 -6.60 -16.15
N ALA A 133 -6.68 -5.89 -16.51
CA ALA A 133 -7.61 -6.32 -17.56
C ALA A 133 -6.91 -6.47 -18.93
N GLU A 134 -5.96 -5.59 -19.24
CA GLU A 134 -5.15 -5.59 -20.46
C GLU A 134 -3.82 -6.34 -20.30
N LYS A 135 -3.76 -7.35 -19.43
CA LYS A 135 -2.62 -8.29 -19.28
C LYS A 135 -1.28 -7.60 -18.94
N GLY A 136 -1.32 -6.60 -18.06
CA GLY A 136 -0.15 -5.89 -17.58
C GLY A 136 0.29 -4.72 -18.48
N ARG A 137 -0.62 -4.17 -19.29
CA ARG A 137 -0.30 -2.99 -20.11
C ARG A 137 0.12 -1.83 -19.22
N ARG A 138 1.21 -1.15 -19.58
CA ARG A 138 1.67 0.08 -18.93
C ARG A 138 0.78 1.26 -19.37
N TYR A 139 0.36 2.07 -18.39
CA TYR A 139 -0.30 3.35 -18.62
C TYR A 139 0.57 4.48 -18.11
N GLU A 140 0.75 5.50 -18.94
CA GLU A 140 1.24 6.79 -18.48
C GLU A 140 0.07 7.57 -17.87
N THR A 141 0.36 8.35 -16.83
CA THR A 141 -0.65 9.07 -16.03
C THR A 141 -0.34 10.56 -15.91
N PRO A 142 -0.22 11.31 -17.03
CA PRO A 142 0.06 12.74 -16.99
C PRO A 142 -1.00 13.54 -16.20
N GLU A 143 -2.23 13.05 -16.14
CA GLU A 143 -3.32 13.62 -15.35
C GLU A 143 -3.09 13.54 -13.83
N LEU A 144 -2.19 12.66 -13.37
CA LEU A 144 -1.80 12.52 -11.96
C LEU A 144 -0.48 13.24 -11.64
N ALA A 145 0.01 14.09 -12.54
CA ALA A 145 1.25 14.84 -12.36
C ALA A 145 1.07 16.09 -11.46
N PHE A 146 0.62 15.87 -10.22
CA PHE A 146 0.49 16.91 -9.20
C PHE A 146 1.19 16.49 -7.89
N GLN A 147 1.47 17.47 -7.04
CA GLN A 147 2.04 17.24 -5.71
C GLN A 147 0.92 17.02 -4.69
N TYR A 148 1.14 16.09 -3.76
CA TYR A 148 0.23 15.83 -2.65
C TYR A 148 0.99 16.03 -1.34
N GLN A 149 0.44 16.87 -0.46
CA GLN A 149 0.97 17.10 0.88
C GLN A 149 -0.03 16.55 1.92
N PRO A 150 0.30 15.49 2.67
CA PRO A 150 -0.60 14.94 3.68
C PRO A 150 -0.83 15.90 4.86
N THR A 151 -1.93 15.70 5.59
CA THR A 151 -2.23 16.36 6.87
C THR A 151 -1.84 15.48 8.06
N GLU A 152 -1.62 16.10 9.21
CA GLU A 152 -1.27 15.44 10.47
C GLU A 152 -2.52 15.02 11.28
N TRP A 153 -3.45 14.28 10.66
CA TRP A 153 -4.75 13.89 11.25
C TRP A 153 -4.69 12.80 12.35
N GLY A 154 -3.49 12.44 12.84
CA GLY A 154 -3.31 11.42 13.88
C GLY A 154 -3.76 10.00 13.49
N PHE A 155 -3.63 9.05 14.42
CA PHE A 155 -4.00 7.64 14.21
C PHE A 155 -5.14 7.24 15.14
N ALA A 156 -6.04 6.39 14.64
CA ALA A 156 -7.20 5.89 15.39
C ALA A 156 -6.85 4.95 16.56
N ASN A 157 -5.61 4.47 16.64
CA ASN A 157 -5.16 3.46 17.61
C ASN A 157 -4.29 4.06 18.74
N LYS A 158 -4.43 5.38 18.99
CA LYS A 158 -3.84 6.04 20.15
C LYS A 158 -4.68 5.82 21.41
#